data_AF-A0A1A8GX12-F1
#
_entry.id   AF-A0A1A8GX12-F1
#
_cell.length_a   1.000
_cell.length_b   1.000
_cell.length_c   1.000
_cell.angle_alpha   90.00
_cell.angle_beta   90.00
_cell.angle_gamma   90.00
#
_symmetry.space_group_name_H-M   'P 1'
#
loop_
_entity.id
_entity.type
_entity.pdbx_description
1 polymer ?
#
loop_
_entity_poly.entity_id
_entity_poly.type
_entity_poly.pdbx_seq_one_letter_code
_entity_poly.pdbx_strand_id
1 'polypeptide(L)'
;EVVHTEARSFIIAEYHPFRNQSHITSISLNTSSKKLYVSSRSELVQLNVTNCTQYGSTCEECVLSRKPYCGWDGHNCTDRGTRQ
;
A
#
# COMPACT_ATOMS: atom_id res chain seq x y z
N GLU A 1 4.23 3.04 4.51
CA GLU A 1 4.60 1.62 4.29
C GLU A 1 6.10 1.52 4.15
N VAL A 2 6.68 0.55 4.85
CA VAL A 2 8.11 0.30 4.85
C VAL A 2 8.35 -1.10 4.31
N VAL A 3 9.26 -1.21 3.35
CA VAL A 3 9.75 -2.51 2.87
C VAL A 3 11.10 -2.75 3.52
N HIS A 4 11.24 -3.90 4.17
CA HIS A 4 12.50 -4.38 4.71
C HIS A 4 13.11 -5.38 3.73
N THR A 5 14.38 -5.16 3.40
CA THR A 5 15.23 -6.08 2.64
C THR A 5 16.42 -6.47 3.50
N GLU A 6 17.14 -7.52 3.14
CA GLU A 6 18.33 -7.97 3.89
C GLU A 6 19.36 -6.85 4.13
N ALA A 7 19.46 -5.89 3.22
CA ALA A 7 20.44 -4.81 3.32
C ALA A 7 19.91 -3.56 4.06
N ARG A 8 18.63 -3.21 3.91
CA ARG A 8 18.06 -1.95 4.44
C ARG A 8 16.53 -1.90 4.35
N SER A 9 15.99 -0.94 5.10
CA SER A 9 14.58 -0.56 5.06
C SER A 9 14.36 0.69 4.21
N PHE A 10 13.24 0.73 3.49
CA PHE A 10 12.85 1.88 2.67
C PHE A 10 11.40 2.26 2.92
N ILE A 11 11.11 3.55 2.99
CA ILE A 11 9.75 4.07 2.94
C ILE A 11 9.33 4.14 1.47
N ILE A 12 8.29 3.40 1.11
CA ILE A 12 7.79 3.32 -0.29
C ILE A 12 6.45 4.03 -0.49
N ALA A 13 5.78 4.39 0.61
CA ALA A 13 4.54 5.15 0.58
C ALA A 13 4.29 5.81 1.93
N GLU A 14 3.67 6.98 1.90
CA GLU A 14 3.13 7.68 3.06
C GLU A 14 1.63 7.90 2.85
N TYR A 15 0.85 7.78 3.93
CA TYR A 15 -0.59 7.91 3.88
C TYR A 15 -1.04 8.98 4.88
N HIS A 16 -1.96 9.83 4.43
CA HIS A 16 -2.68 10.79 5.27
C HIS A 16 -4.13 10.30 5.40
N PRO A 17 -4.43 9.37 6.34
CA PRO A 17 -5.70 8.67 6.36
C PRO A 17 -6.88 9.57 6.76
N PHE A 18 -6.65 10.60 7.56
CA PHE A 18 -7.69 11.49 8.06
C PHE A 18 -7.63 12.85 7.34
N ARG A 19 -8.80 13.44 7.06
CA ARG A 19 -8.89 14.77 6.44
C ARG A 19 -8.35 15.86 7.35
N ASN A 20 -8.64 15.74 8.65
CA ASN A 20 -8.09 16.62 9.68
C ASN A 20 -6.89 15.94 10.33
N GLN A 21 -5.93 16.72 10.85
CA GLN A 21 -4.77 16.19 11.57
C GLN A 21 -5.19 15.59 12.93
N SER A 22 -5.71 14.37 12.87
CA SER A 22 -6.15 13.59 14.03
C SER A 22 -5.03 12.65 14.48
N HIS A 23 -4.84 12.54 15.79
CA HIS A 23 -3.90 11.57 16.35
C HIS A 23 -4.38 10.14 16.07
N ILE A 24 -3.48 9.32 15.53
CA ILE A 24 -3.69 7.88 15.36
C ILE A 24 -3.71 7.23 16.75
N THR A 25 -4.78 6.52 17.06
CA THR A 25 -4.95 5.80 18.34
C THR A 25 -4.72 4.31 18.21
N SER A 26 -4.95 3.72 17.03
CA SER A 26 -4.65 2.31 16.76
C SER A 26 -4.44 2.05 15.26
N ILE A 27 -3.57 1.09 14.99
CA ILE A 27 -3.24 0.58 13.65
C ILE A 27 -3.36 -0.96 13.71
N SER A 28 -4.14 -1.54 12.81
CA SER A 28 -4.32 -3.00 12.72
C SER A 28 -4.25 -3.47 11.27
N LEU A 29 -3.51 -4.54 11.01
CA LEU A 29 -3.36 -5.14 9.69
C LEU A 29 -4.09 -6.48 9.63
N ASN A 30 -5.04 -6.60 8.71
CA ASN A 30 -5.55 -7.90 8.29
C ASN A 30 -4.72 -8.38 7.09
N THR A 31 -3.84 -9.35 7.34
CA THR A 31 -2.94 -9.90 6.32
C THR A 31 -3.68 -10.71 5.26
N SER A 32 -4.76 -11.42 5.63
CA SER A 32 -5.55 -12.24 4.70
C SER A 32 -6.29 -11.39 3.68
N SER A 33 -6.88 -10.27 4.10
CA SER A 33 -7.60 -9.35 3.20
C SER A 33 -6.72 -8.23 2.65
N LYS A 34 -5.47 -8.14 3.11
CA LYS A 34 -4.51 -7.08 2.77
C LYS A 34 -5.11 -5.68 3.03
N LYS A 35 -5.79 -5.51 4.17
CA LYS A 35 -6.38 -4.24 4.60
C LYS A 35 -5.70 -3.71 5.86
N LEU A 36 -5.35 -2.43 5.83
CA LEU A 36 -4.84 -1.70 6.98
C LEU A 36 -5.96 -0.83 7.55
N TYR A 37 -6.25 -1.01 8.82
CA TYR A 37 -7.23 -0.24 9.57
C TYR A 37 -6.50 0.76 10.45
N VAL A 38 -6.78 2.04 10.27
CA VAL A 38 -6.20 3.13 11.05
C VAL A 38 -7.33 3.88 11.72
N SER A 39 -7.25 4.05 13.04
CA SER A 39 -8.29 4.72 13.82
C SER A 39 -7.76 5.93 14.56
N SER A 40 -8.66 6.89 14.75
CA SER A 40 -8.52 8.02 15.64
C SER A 40 -9.65 7.99 16.69
N ARG A 41 -9.80 9.05 17.48
CA ARG A 41 -10.93 9.18 18.40
C ARG A 41 -12.29 9.31 17.71
N SER A 42 -12.32 9.75 16.47
CA SER A 42 -13.55 10.10 15.75
C SER A 42 -13.77 9.31 14.46
N GLU A 43 -12.73 8.70 13.90
CA GLU A 43 -12.78 8.11 12.56
C GLU A 43 -12.04 6.77 12.51
N LEU A 44 -12.56 5.86 11.67
CA LEU A 44 -11.90 4.62 11.26
C LEU A 44 -11.73 4.66 9.74
N VAL A 45 -10.50 4.48 9.29
CA VAL A 45 -10.14 4.49 7.87
C VAL A 45 -9.57 3.14 7.49
N GLN A 46 -10.08 2.58 6.40
CA GLN A 46 -9.57 1.35 5.80
C GLN A 46 -8.75 1.69 4.57
N LEU A 47 -7.49 1.28 4.56
CA LEU A 47 -6.56 1.43 3.44
C LEU A 47 -6.32 0.08 2.77
N ASN A 48 -6.27 0.08 1.43
CA ASN A 48 -5.86 -1.09 0.66
C ASN A 48 -4.34 -1.09 0.47
N VAL A 49 -3.62 -2.05 1.08
CA VAL A 49 -2.15 -2.07 0.92
C VAL A 49 -1.72 -2.52 -0.49
N THR A 50 -2.63 -3.11 -1.27
CA THR A 50 -2.40 -3.53 -2.66
C THR A 50 -2.90 -2.54 -3.71
N ASN A 51 -3.04 -1.25 -3.37
CA ASN A 51 -3.46 -0.27 -4.35
C ASN A 51 -2.36 -0.01 -5.40
N CYS A 52 -2.35 -0.83 -6.47
CA CYS A 52 -1.34 -0.78 -7.53
C CYS A 52 -1.71 0.17 -8.67
N THR A 53 -2.99 0.53 -8.80
CA THR A 53 -3.53 1.34 -9.91
C THR A 53 -2.95 2.75 -9.98
N GLN A 54 -2.41 3.25 -8.88
CA GLN A 54 -1.75 4.56 -8.82
C GLN A 54 -0.39 4.60 -9.53
N TYR A 55 0.19 3.45 -9.88
CA TYR A 55 1.52 3.35 -10.50
C TYR A 55 1.48 3.18 -12.02
N GLY A 56 0.38 3.63 -12.64
CA GLY A 56 0.30 3.90 -14.07
C GLY A 56 0.21 2.67 -14.98
N SER A 57 0.47 2.95 -16.25
CA SER A 57 0.36 2.04 -17.39
C SER A 57 1.70 1.82 -18.08
N THR A 58 2.80 2.00 -17.35
CA THR A 58 4.14 1.69 -17.84
C THR A 58 4.85 0.71 -16.92
N CYS A 59 5.76 -0.08 -17.50
CA CYS A 59 6.52 -1.08 -16.76
C CYS A 59 7.43 -0.39 -15.72
N GLU A 60 8.04 0.72 -16.11
CA GLU A 60 9.00 1.48 -15.32
C GLU A 60 8.34 2.05 -14.05
N GLU A 61 7.18 2.68 -14.17
CA GLU A 61 6.44 3.22 -13.02
C GLU A 61 6.05 2.11 -12.05
N CYS A 62 5.58 0.97 -12.57
CA CYS A 62 5.18 -0.17 -11.75
C CYS A 62 6.37 -0.79 -11.00
N VAL A 63 7.47 -1.09 -11.69
CA VAL A 63 8.65 -1.76 -11.11
C VAL A 63 9.39 -0.82 -10.14
N LEU A 64 9.53 0.47 -10.48
CA LEU A 64 10.23 1.43 -9.64
C LEU A 64 9.44 1.83 -8.39
N SER A 65 8.12 1.60 -8.35
CA SER A 65 7.30 1.80 -7.14
C SER A 65 7.72 0.90 -5.96
N ARG A 66 8.37 -0.24 -6.24
CA ARG A 66 8.86 -1.23 -5.24
C ARG A 66 7.78 -1.73 -4.27
N LYS A 67 6.50 -1.67 -4.66
CA LYS A 67 5.38 -2.17 -3.86
C LYS A 67 5.34 -3.70 -3.85
N PRO A 68 5.44 -4.36 -2.68
CA PRO A 68 5.54 -5.83 -2.59
C PRO A 68 4.41 -6.61 -3.26
N TYR A 69 3.21 -6.02 -3.30
CA TYR A 69 2.02 -6.65 -3.88
C TYR A 69 1.75 -6.25 -5.33
N CYS A 70 2.56 -5.37 -5.93
CA CYS A 70 2.30 -4.86 -7.28
C CYS A 70 3.23 -5.49 -8.32
N GLY A 71 2.72 -5.67 -9.54
CA GLY A 71 3.49 -6.23 -10.65
C GLY A 71 2.95 -5.80 -12.00
N TRP A 72 3.84 -5.76 -12.98
CA TRP A 72 3.49 -5.49 -14.37
C TRP A 72 2.95 -6.76 -15.03
N ASP A 73 1.75 -6.71 -15.60
CA ASP A 73 1.14 -7.84 -16.32
C ASP A 73 1.36 -7.83 -17.82
N GLY A 74 2.04 -6.81 -18.35
CA GLY A 74 2.23 -6.57 -19.79
C GLY A 74 1.47 -5.35 -20.29
N HIS A 75 0.44 -4.91 -19.57
CA HIS A 75 -0.43 -3.78 -19.95
C HIS A 75 -0.62 -2.77 -18.83
N ASN A 76 -0.73 -3.22 -17.58
CA ASN A 76 -0.96 -2.35 -16.43
C ASN A 76 -0.24 -2.86 -15.18
N CYS A 77 -0.10 -1.98 -14.19
CA CYS A 77 0.35 -2.37 -12.85
C CYS A 77 -0.82 -2.95 -12.04
N THR A 78 -0.76 -4.24 -11.73
CA THR A 78 -1.84 -4.99 -11.06
C THR A 78 -1.36 -5.67 -9.77
N ASP A 79 -2.29 -6.17 -8.95
CA ASP A 79 -1.95 -6.96 -7.75
C ASP A 79 -1.36 -8.30 -8.19
N ARG A 80 -0.16 -8.65 -7.71
CA ARG A 80 0.48 -9.94 -8.01
C ARG A 80 -0.37 -11.15 -7.56
N GLY A 81 -1.28 -10.96 -6.62
CA GLY A 81 -2.24 -11.99 -6.20
C GLY A 81 -3.34 -12.31 -7.21
N THR A 82 -3.47 -11.57 -8.32
CA THR A 82 -4.50 -11.83 -9.35
C THR A 82 -3.98 -12.60 -10.57
N ARG A 83 -2.71 -13.01 -10.59
CA ARG A 83 -2.25 -14.04 -11.54
C ARG A 83 -2.79 -15.40 -11.06
N GLN A 84 -3.92 -15.81 -11.65
CA GLN A 84 -4.22 -17.24 -11.87
C GLN A 84 -3.20 -17.80 -12.87
#